data_AF-A0AB37S4V6-F1
#
_entry.id   AF-A0AB37S4V6-F1
#
_cell.length_a   1.000
_cell.length_b   1.000
_cell.length_c   1.000
_cell.angle_alpha   90.00
_cell.angle_beta   90.00
_cell.angle_gamma   90.00
#
_symmetry.space_group_name_H-M   'P 1'
#
loop_
_entity.id
_entity.type
_entity.pdbx_description
1 polymer ?
#
loop_
_entity_poly.entity_id
_entity_poly.type
_entity_poly.pdbx_seq_one_letter_code
_entity_poly.pdbx_strand_id
1 'polypeptide(L)'
;MQVAFQQSGRTPTISTENTLTALVSILQEHRIFEPSADARERANISGMPAYRALAAEAEQDYEGFWARLAREGLSWHKPFTKV
;
A
#
# COMPACT_ATOMS: atom_id res chain seq x y z
N MET A 1 50.35 -3.92 -39.97
CA MET A 1 49.01 -3.55 -40.46
C MET A 1 48.01 -4.08 -39.43
N GLN A 2 47.39 -3.16 -38.68
CA GLN A 2 46.35 -3.26 -37.64
C GLN A 2 46.07 -4.61 -36.96
N VAL A 3 46.40 -4.71 -35.66
CA VAL A 3 45.56 -5.44 -34.70
C VAL A 3 45.20 -4.46 -33.58
N ALA A 4 43.92 -4.10 -33.51
CA ALA A 4 43.40 -3.06 -32.64
C ALA A 4 43.10 -3.60 -31.23
N PHE A 5 43.39 -2.71 -30.28
CA PHE A 5 43.29 -2.77 -28.84
C PHE A 5 41.82 -2.67 -28.35
N GLN A 6 41.61 -3.03 -27.07
CA GLN A 6 40.41 -2.85 -26.23
C GLN A 6 39.28 -3.91 -26.28
N GLN A 7 39.31 -4.84 -25.30
CA GLN A 7 38.09 -5.24 -24.59
C GLN A 7 38.16 -4.71 -23.16
N SER A 8 37.64 -3.50 -22.98
CA SER A 8 37.42 -2.84 -21.69
C SER A 8 36.33 -3.56 -20.91
N GLY A 9 36.49 -3.69 -19.58
CA GLY A 9 35.58 -4.38 -18.69
C GLY A 9 34.15 -3.85 -18.77
N ARG A 10 33.21 -4.72 -19.17
CA ARG A 10 31.78 -4.52 -18.96
C ARG A 10 31.39 -5.31 -17.72
N THR A 11 31.24 -4.63 -16.59
CA THR A 11 30.32 -5.13 -15.56
C THR A 11 28.94 -5.25 -16.23
N PRO A 12 28.22 -6.38 -16.07
CA PRO A 12 26.84 -6.44 -16.50
C PRO A 12 26.05 -5.50 -15.58
N THR A 13 25.84 -4.27 -16.03
CA THR A 13 24.85 -3.38 -15.42
C THR A 13 23.49 -3.98 -15.76
N ILE A 14 23.05 -4.97 -14.97
CA ILE A 14 21.66 -5.42 -14.97
C ILE A 14 20.87 -4.21 -14.50
N SER A 15 20.11 -3.59 -15.40
CA SER A 15 19.20 -2.50 -15.06
C SER A 15 18.34 -2.97 -13.89
N THR A 16 18.37 -2.26 -12.77
CA THR A 16 17.68 -2.61 -11.52
C THR A 16 16.21 -3.01 -11.73
N GLU A 17 15.55 -2.45 -12.75
CA GLU A 17 14.19 -2.79 -13.20
C GLU A 17 14.00 -4.28 -13.58
N ASN A 18 14.99 -4.89 -14.24
CA ASN A 18 14.97 -6.28 -14.66
C ASN A 18 15.14 -7.23 -13.47
N THR A 19 15.93 -6.81 -12.47
CA THR A 19 16.15 -7.57 -11.22
C THR A 19 14.93 -7.53 -10.32
N LEU A 20 14.26 -6.37 -10.19
CA LEU A 20 13.03 -6.24 -9.41
C LEU A 20 11.91 -7.13 -9.99
N THR A 21 11.77 -7.13 -11.32
CA THR A 21 10.78 -8.00 -12.00
C THR A 21 11.09 -9.48 -11.81
N ALA A 22 12.36 -9.88 -11.94
CA ALA A 22 12.79 -11.27 -11.73
C ALA A 22 12.59 -11.71 -10.28
N LEU A 23 13.00 -10.92 -9.29
CA LEU A 23 12.83 -11.25 -7.86
C LEU A 23 11.34 -11.43 -7.50
N VAL A 24 10.46 -10.56 -8.00
CA VAL A 24 9.01 -10.67 -7.77
C VAL A 24 8.43 -11.90 -8.48
N SER A 25 8.93 -12.25 -9.67
CA SER A 25 8.46 -13.42 -10.42
C SER A 25 8.83 -14.76 -9.77
N ILE A 26 9.96 -14.85 -9.05
CA ILE A 26 10.41 -16.10 -8.42
C ILE A 26 9.74 -16.31 -7.05
N LEU A 27 9.26 -15.24 -6.41
CA LEU A 27 8.62 -15.24 -5.08
C LEU A 27 7.10 -15.09 -5.18
N GLN A 28 6.42 -16.01 -5.86
CA GLN A 28 4.95 -16.04 -5.93
C GLN A 28 4.37 -16.98 -4.86
N GLU A 29 4.07 -16.44 -3.68
CA GLU A 29 3.37 -17.15 -2.60
C GLU A 29 1.91 -16.70 -2.52
N HIS A 30 0.97 -17.63 -2.73
CA HIS A 30 -0.48 -17.36 -2.74
C HIS A 30 -1.22 -17.79 -1.47
N ARG A 31 -0.50 -18.06 -0.37
CA ARG A 31 -1.15 -18.48 0.88
C ARG A 31 -1.97 -17.34 1.46
N ILE A 32 -3.25 -17.59 1.67
CA ILE A 32 -4.17 -16.68 2.33
C ILE A 32 -4.26 -17.12 3.79
N PHE A 33 -3.95 -16.20 4.71
CA PHE A 33 -4.08 -16.42 6.15
C PHE A 33 -5.24 -15.58 6.65
N GLU A 34 -6.38 -16.23 6.89
CA GLU A 34 -7.53 -15.53 7.46
C GLU A 34 -7.27 -15.13 8.91
N PRO A 35 -7.77 -13.96 9.36
CA PRO A 35 -7.74 -13.61 10.77
C PRO A 35 -8.54 -14.63 11.59
N SER A 36 -8.06 -14.94 12.79
CA SER A 36 -8.78 -15.81 13.73
C SER A 36 -10.16 -15.26 14.09
N ALA A 37 -11.07 -16.11 14.58
CA ALA A 37 -12.43 -15.70 14.95
C ALA A 37 -12.42 -14.56 15.99
N ASP A 38 -11.59 -14.64 17.04
CA ASP A 38 -11.42 -13.57 18.02
C ASP A 38 -10.96 -12.24 17.40
N ALA A 39 -10.03 -12.30 16.44
CA ALA A 39 -9.54 -11.11 15.76
C ALA A 39 -10.62 -10.49 14.87
N ARG A 40 -11.48 -11.31 14.24
CA ARG A 40 -12.61 -10.84 13.43
C ARG A 40 -13.70 -10.19 14.28
N GLU A 41 -13.99 -10.75 15.46
CA GLU A 41 -15.02 -10.21 16.35
C GLU A 41 -14.61 -8.87 16.96
N ARG A 42 -13.31 -8.72 17.31
CA ARG A 42 -12.76 -7.48 17.89
C ARG A 42 -12.35 -6.44 16.86
N ALA A 43 -12.55 -6.69 15.57
CA ALA A 43 -12.17 -5.76 14.52
C ALA A 43 -13.09 -4.54 14.53
N ASN A 44 -12.49 -3.34 14.46
CA ASN A 44 -13.25 -2.09 14.33
C ASN A 44 -14.02 -1.99 12.99
N ILE A 45 -13.62 -2.78 12.00
CA ILE A 45 -14.26 -2.84 10.69
C ILE A 45 -14.74 -4.28 10.48
N SER A 46 -16.04 -4.44 10.20
CA SER A 46 -16.70 -5.74 10.02
C SER A 46 -16.37 -6.39 8.67
N GLY A 47 -15.09 -6.66 8.45
CA GLY A 47 -14.57 -7.33 7.27
C GLY A 47 -14.48 -6.46 6.02
N MET A 48 -14.12 -7.11 4.91
CA MET A 48 -13.81 -6.44 3.65
C MET A 48 -14.97 -5.66 3.01
N PRO A 49 -16.24 -6.09 3.08
CA PRO A 49 -17.35 -5.28 2.56
C PRO A 49 -17.48 -3.93 3.28
N ALA A 50 -17.38 -3.93 4.62
CA ALA A 50 -17.45 -2.70 5.41
C ALA A 50 -16.24 -1.79 5.12
N TYR A 51 -15.04 -2.37 4.99
CA TYR A 51 -13.85 -1.62 4.59
C TYR A 51 -14.02 -0.95 3.22
N ARG A 52 -14.51 -1.69 2.21
CA ARG A 52 -14.71 -1.13 0.86
C ARG A 52 -15.76 -0.03 0.84
N ALA A 53 -16.83 -0.16 1.62
CA ALA A 53 -17.82 0.90 1.75
C ALA A 53 -17.20 2.17 2.37
N LEU A 54 -16.38 2.01 3.43
CA LEU A 54 -15.67 3.12 4.07
C LEU A 54 -14.68 3.79 3.12
N ALA A 55 -13.93 3.01 2.35
CA ALA A 55 -13.00 3.51 1.34
C ALA A 55 -13.74 4.27 0.23
N ALA A 56 -14.88 3.76 -0.24
CA ALA A 56 -15.70 4.43 -1.24
C ALA A 56 -16.28 5.77 -0.71
N GLU A 57 -16.70 5.84 0.56
CA GLU A 57 -17.12 7.09 1.20
C GLU A 57 -15.98 8.12 1.19
N ALA A 58 -14.77 7.70 1.58
CA ALA A 58 -13.59 8.57 1.59
C ALA A 58 -13.16 9.02 0.19
N GLU A 59 -13.34 8.19 -0.84
CA GLU A 59 -13.09 8.55 -2.23
C GLU A 59 -14.12 9.54 -2.78
N GLN A 60 -15.38 9.41 -2.37
CA GLN A 60 -16.47 10.28 -2.82
C GLN A 60 -16.46 11.64 -2.12
N ASP A 61 -16.22 11.66 -0.81
CA ASP A 61 -16.21 12.88 0.02
C ASP A 61 -15.08 12.82 1.04
N TYR A 62 -13.88 13.14 0.58
CA TYR A 62 -12.67 13.09 1.40
C TYR A 62 -12.74 14.05 2.61
N GLU A 63 -13.16 15.30 2.40
CA GLU A 63 -13.23 16.29 3.48
C GLU A 63 -14.37 15.96 4.46
N GLY A 64 -15.55 15.57 3.96
CA GLY A 64 -16.67 15.17 4.81
C GLY A 64 -16.36 13.93 5.65
N PHE A 65 -15.69 12.95 5.06
CA PHE A 65 -15.23 11.73 5.74
C PHE A 65 -14.34 12.06 6.95
N TRP A 66 -13.29 12.86 6.74
CA TRP A 66 -12.37 13.22 7.83
C TRP A 66 -13.00 14.17 8.83
N ALA A 67 -13.84 15.12 8.40
CA ALA A 67 -14.55 16.00 9.30
C ALA A 67 -15.46 15.23 10.26
N ARG A 68 -16.17 14.21 9.75
CA ARG A 68 -17.04 13.34 10.54
C ARG A 68 -16.23 12.54 11.56
N LEU A 69 -15.21 11.82 11.10
CA LEU A 69 -14.34 11.02 11.99
C LEU A 69 -13.66 11.88 13.07
N ALA A 70 -13.19 13.07 12.71
CA ALA A 70 -12.56 13.99 13.66
C ALA A 70 -13.54 14.45 14.74
N ARG A 71 -14.82 14.67 14.41
CA ARG A 71 -15.85 15.08 15.38
C ARG A 71 -16.33 13.94 16.27
N GLU A 72 -16.35 12.72 15.75
CA GLU A 72 -16.80 11.52 16.48
C GLU A 72 -15.70 10.94 17.38
N GLY A 73 -14.46 10.88 16.86
CA GLY A 73 -13.36 10.18 17.51
C GLY A 73 -12.48 11.02 18.44
N LEU A 74 -12.61 12.35 18.41
CA LEU A 74 -11.73 13.25 19.16
C LEU A 74 -12.54 14.25 20.01
N SER A 75 -12.12 14.42 21.26
CA SER A 75 -12.64 15.45 22.15
C SER A 75 -11.92 16.78 21.92
N TRP A 76 -12.59 17.72 21.27
CA TRP A 76 -12.03 19.03 20.97
C TRP A 76 -12.30 20.03 22.09
N HIS A 77 -11.26 20.76 22.51
CA HIS A 77 -11.47 21.94 23.36
C HIS A 77 -12.11 23.09 22.59
N LYS A 78 -11.74 23.27 21.31
CA LYS A 78 -12.36 24.19 20.37
C LYS A 78 -12.57 23.49 19.03
N PRO A 79 -13.78 23.54 18.43
CA PRO A 79 -14.04 22.92 17.13
C PRO A 79 -13.17 23.54 16.01
N PHE A 80 -12.74 22.70 15.06
CA PHE A 80 -12.06 23.14 13.85
C PHE A 80 -13.06 23.73 12.84
N THR A 81 -12.55 24.62 11.98
CA THR A 81 -13.36 25.32 10.95
C THR A 81 -12.97 24.97 9.53
N LYS A 82 -11.84 24.29 9.33
CA LYS A 82 -11.36 23.79 8.05
C LYS A 82 -10.91 22.35 8.22
N VAL A 83 -11.21 21.52 7.23
CA VAL A 83 -10.75 20.12 7.12
C VAL A 83 -9.41 20.06 6.40
#